data_AF-A0A6G3MKA3-F1
#
_entry.id   AF-A0A6G3MKA3-F1
#
_cell.length_a   1.000
_cell.length_b   1.000
_cell.length_c   1.000
_cell.angle_alpha   90.00
_cell.angle_beta   90.00
_cell.angle_gamma   90.00
#
_symmetry.space_group_name_H-M   'P 1'
#
loop_
_entity.id
_entity.type
_entity.pdbx_description
1 polymer ?
#
loop_
_entity_poly.entity_id
_entity_poly.type
_entity_poly.pdbx_seq_one_letter_code
_entity_poly.pdbx_strand_id
1 'polypeptide(L)'
;ILFPYEPYKCQLDYMDKVINALSTKSIAVLESPTGTGKTLCLLCAVLGWQKAQNETAKFSENILKHELDGKKNIRPKFQIYYLSRTHNQLQQVIKELKKTEYTPKMTVLGSRDHLCVHEEVKKINNTISKNNSCGEKIKKNSCFYYSNTKKDIKIGLNAIFDIEEVAQACRACSVCPFYYVRHLAENAEILLMPYNYLIDPRNRTSN
;
A
#
# COMPACT_ATOMS: atom_id res chain seq x y z
N ILE A 1 -19.19 -5.51 8.12
CA ILE A 1 -17.79 -5.16 8.46
C ILE A 1 -17.21 -6.30 9.26
N LEU A 2 -16.07 -6.86 8.86
CA LEU A 2 -15.32 -7.83 9.69
C LEU A 2 -14.48 -7.04 10.69
N PHE A 3 -14.79 -7.18 11.98
CA PHE A 3 -14.03 -6.58 13.08
C PHE A 3 -13.49 -7.71 13.95
N PRO A 4 -12.24 -7.65 14.44
CA PRO A 4 -11.59 -8.81 15.05
C PRO A 4 -12.12 -9.21 16.44
N TYR A 5 -13.05 -8.44 17.01
CA TYR A 5 -13.74 -8.71 18.27
C TYR A 5 -15.10 -7.99 18.27
N GLU A 6 -15.88 -8.12 19.35
CA GLU A 6 -17.14 -7.39 19.50
C GLU A 6 -16.85 -5.88 19.66
N PRO A 7 -17.22 -5.01 18.70
CA PRO A 7 -16.82 -3.61 18.75
C PRO A 7 -17.55 -2.86 19.87
N TYR A 8 -16.85 -1.95 20.54
CA TYR A 8 -17.48 -1.02 21.48
C TYR A 8 -18.41 -0.05 20.74
N LYS A 9 -19.39 0.51 21.46
CA LYS A 9 -20.33 1.50 20.89
C LYS A 9 -19.63 2.66 20.19
N CYS A 10 -18.58 3.24 20.80
CA CYS A 10 -17.84 4.34 20.18
C CYS A 10 -17.08 3.92 18.90
N GLN A 11 -16.71 2.65 18.78
CA GLN A 11 -16.08 2.11 17.57
C GLN A 11 -17.11 1.93 16.46
N LEU A 12 -18.31 1.45 16.80
CA LEU A 12 -19.44 1.38 15.87
C LEU A 12 -19.79 2.78 15.35
N ASP A 13 -19.93 3.77 16.25
CA ASP A 13 -20.22 5.15 15.88
C ASP A 13 -19.15 5.72 14.94
N TYR A 14 -17.87 5.48 15.24
CA TYR A 14 -16.76 5.92 14.38
C TYR A 14 -16.81 5.26 12.99
N MET A 15 -17.00 3.94 12.94
CA MET A 15 -17.07 3.19 11.68
C MET A 15 -18.28 3.61 10.83
N ASP A 16 -19.43 3.87 11.45
CA ASP A 16 -20.62 4.38 10.77
C ASP A 16 -20.35 5.74 10.10
N LYS A 17 -19.68 6.67 10.80
CA LYS A 17 -19.30 7.96 10.19
C LYS A 17 -18.34 7.81 9.02
N VAL A 18 -17.37 6.88 9.10
CA VAL A 18 -16.45 6.57 7.98
C VAL A 18 -17.25 6.05 6.77
N ILE A 19 -18.13 5.07 6.97
CA ILE A 19 -18.92 4.45 5.88
C ILE A 19 -19.85 5.46 5.23
N ASN A 20 -20.50 6.30 6.04
CA ASN A 20 -21.38 7.36 5.55
C ASN A 20 -20.61 8.37 4.69
N ALA A 21 -19.41 8.79 5.12
CA ALA A 21 -18.56 9.68 4.34
C ALA A 21 -18.15 9.08 2.98
N LEU A 22 -17.71 7.82 2.98
CA LEU A 22 -17.36 7.10 1.75
C LEU A 22 -18.54 6.95 0.80
N SER A 23 -19.72 6.61 1.33
CA SER A 23 -20.93 6.36 0.54
C SER A 23 -21.51 7.65 -0.04
N THR A 24 -21.38 8.76 0.68
CA THR A 24 -21.83 10.09 0.24
C THR A 24 -20.78 10.86 -0.55
N LYS A 25 -19.56 10.30 -0.71
CA LYS A 25 -18.41 10.97 -1.35
C LYS A 25 -18.06 12.31 -0.71
N SER A 26 -18.20 12.41 0.61
CA SER A 26 -17.92 13.63 1.38
C SER A 26 -16.59 13.55 2.14
N ILE A 27 -16.08 14.72 2.53
CA ILE A 27 -14.91 14.83 3.40
C ILE A 27 -15.39 14.71 4.85
N ALA A 28 -14.80 13.78 5.61
CA ALA A 28 -15.06 13.65 7.03
C ALA A 28 -13.82 14.04 7.86
N VAL A 29 -14.04 14.87 8.87
CA VAL A 29 -13.07 15.15 9.93
C VAL A 29 -13.55 14.41 11.16
N LEU A 30 -12.80 13.38 11.56
CA LEU A 30 -13.20 12.47 12.64
C LEU A 30 -12.26 12.62 13.83
N GLU A 31 -12.82 13.00 14.98
CA GLU A 31 -12.10 13.02 16.24
C GLU A 31 -12.50 11.81 17.09
N SER A 32 -11.53 11.21 17.77
CA SER A 32 -11.78 10.21 18.80
C SER A 32 -10.63 10.22 19.80
N PRO A 33 -10.85 9.92 21.10
CA PRO A 33 -9.79 9.86 22.11
C PRO A 33 -8.69 8.83 21.78
N THR A 34 -7.50 8.97 22.36
CA THR A 34 -6.45 7.94 22.25
C THR A 34 -6.90 6.63 22.91
N GLY A 35 -6.42 5.49 22.43
CA GLY A 35 -6.76 4.18 23.00
C GLY A 35 -8.09 3.56 22.53
N THR A 36 -8.91 4.25 21.75
CA THR A 36 -10.22 3.75 21.28
C THR A 36 -10.15 2.85 20.04
N GLY A 37 -8.96 2.57 19.53
CA GLY A 37 -8.78 1.73 18.34
C GLY A 37 -9.05 2.45 17.01
N LYS A 38 -8.92 3.78 16.94
CA LYS A 38 -9.11 4.60 15.72
C LYS A 38 -8.59 3.96 14.44
N THR A 39 -7.34 3.51 14.44
CA THR A 39 -6.68 2.89 13.28
C THR A 39 -7.40 1.62 12.84
N LEU A 40 -7.74 0.74 13.79
CA LEU A 40 -8.43 -0.50 13.51
C LEU A 40 -9.86 -0.23 12.99
N CYS A 41 -10.60 0.68 13.63
CA CYS A 41 -11.92 1.12 13.16
C CYS A 41 -11.87 1.64 11.73
N LEU A 42 -10.90 2.51 11.44
CA LEU A 42 -10.72 3.08 10.11
C LEU A 42 -10.40 2.00 9.07
N LEU A 43 -9.45 1.11 9.35
CA LEU A 43 -9.09 0.01 8.44
C LEU A 43 -10.30 -0.90 8.16
N CYS A 44 -10.99 -1.36 9.21
CA CYS A 44 -12.12 -2.26 9.08
C CYS A 44 -13.29 -1.62 8.32
N ALA A 45 -13.61 -0.36 8.61
CA ALA A 45 -14.67 0.37 7.91
C ALA A 45 -14.35 0.56 6.42
N VAL A 46 -13.15 1.06 6.10
CA VAL A 46 -12.76 1.37 4.73
C VAL A 46 -12.62 0.10 3.89
N LEU A 47 -11.94 -0.94 4.40
CA LEU A 47 -11.75 -2.21 3.69
C LEU A 47 -13.08 -2.97 3.53
N GLY A 48 -13.92 -2.97 4.56
CA GLY A 48 -15.25 -3.57 4.48
C GLY A 48 -16.14 -2.87 3.46
N TRP A 49 -16.11 -1.54 3.41
CA TRP A 49 -16.80 -0.77 2.37
C TRP A 49 -16.25 -1.08 0.98
N GLN A 50 -14.93 -1.04 0.80
CA GLN A 50 -14.29 -1.32 -0.50
C GLN A 50 -14.64 -2.73 -1.01
N LYS A 51 -14.62 -3.75 -0.13
CA LYS A 51 -15.00 -5.12 -0.48
C LYS A 51 -16.44 -5.19 -1.00
N ALA A 52 -17.39 -4.58 -0.29
CA ALA A 52 -18.80 -4.54 -0.69
C ALA A 52 -19.01 -3.83 -2.04
N GLN A 53 -18.28 -2.73 -2.29
CA GLN A 53 -18.34 -2.01 -3.55
C GLN A 53 -17.75 -2.84 -4.72
N ASN A 54 -16.66 -3.55 -4.47
CA ASN A 54 -16.03 -4.42 -5.47
C ASN A 54 -16.92 -5.64 -5.79
N GLU A 55 -17.61 -6.21 -4.81
CA GLU A 55 -18.57 -7.31 -5.01
C GLU A 55 -19.77 -6.85 -5.85
N THR A 56 -20.35 -5.69 -5.52
CA THR A 56 -21.43 -5.07 -6.32
C THR A 56 -20.99 -4.82 -7.76
N ALA A 57 -19.77 -4.29 -7.95
CA ALA A 57 -19.22 -4.02 -9.28
C ALA A 57 -19.03 -5.30 -10.10
N LYS A 58 -18.48 -6.36 -9.50
CA LYS A 58 -18.31 -7.67 -10.15
C LYS A 58 -19.65 -8.27 -10.59
N PHE A 59 -20.68 -8.15 -9.75
CA PHE A 59 -22.02 -8.61 -10.11
C PHE A 59 -22.56 -7.88 -11.34
N SER A 60 -22.46 -6.54 -11.37
CA SER A 60 -22.86 -5.75 -12.54
C SER A 60 -22.04 -6.07 -13.80
N GLU A 61 -20.73 -6.30 -13.67
CA GLU A 61 -19.89 -6.70 -14.80
C GLU A 61 -20.23 -8.09 -15.32
N ASN A 62 -20.52 -9.06 -14.45
CA ASN A 62 -20.87 -10.43 -14.86
C ASN A 62 -22.21 -10.49 -15.60
N ILE A 63 -23.16 -9.61 -15.28
CA ILE A 63 -24.41 -9.47 -16.05
C ILE A 63 -24.15 -8.88 -17.44
N LEU A 64 -23.14 -8.01 -17.59
CA LEU A 64 -22.79 -7.34 -18.85
C LEU A 64 -21.80 -8.13 -19.72
N LYS A 65 -21.07 -9.11 -19.16
CA LYS A 65 -20.02 -9.90 -19.83
C LYS A 65 -20.54 -11.17 -20.53
N HIS A 66 -21.63 -11.06 -21.29
CA HIS A 66 -21.98 -12.11 -22.24
C HIS A 66 -21.14 -12.06 -23.53
N GLU A 67 -20.29 -11.04 -23.72
CA GLU A 67 -19.38 -10.94 -24.87
C GLU A 67 -18.05 -10.28 -24.48
N LEU A 68 -16.94 -10.82 -25.01
CA LEU A 68 -15.54 -10.34 -24.97
C LEU A 68 -14.63 -10.95 -23.90
N ASP A 69 -14.00 -12.04 -24.33
CA ASP A 69 -12.88 -12.72 -23.71
C ASP A 69 -11.58 -11.90 -23.89
N GLY A 70 -10.94 -11.53 -22.78
CA GLY A 70 -9.70 -10.76 -22.81
C GLY A 70 -9.19 -10.44 -21.41
N LYS A 71 -8.05 -11.03 -21.03
CA LYS A 71 -7.30 -10.73 -19.80
C LYS A 71 -6.83 -9.27 -19.78
N LYS A 72 -7.72 -8.33 -19.46
CA LYS A 72 -7.31 -6.98 -19.06
C LYS A 72 -6.83 -7.03 -17.61
N ASN A 73 -5.69 -6.42 -17.32
CA ASN A 73 -5.26 -6.16 -15.95
C ASN A 73 -6.30 -5.25 -15.29
N ILE A 74 -7.19 -5.84 -14.48
CA ILE A 74 -8.27 -5.11 -13.80
C ILE A 74 -7.64 -4.33 -12.66
N ARG A 75 -7.42 -3.03 -12.87
CA ARG A 75 -7.10 -2.11 -11.78
C ARG A 75 -8.25 -2.09 -10.77
N PRO A 76 -7.98 -1.99 -9.46
CA PRO A 76 -9.05 -1.91 -8.48
C PRO A 76 -9.90 -0.67 -8.72
N LYS A 77 -11.22 -0.85 -8.79
CA LYS A 77 -12.18 0.24 -9.02
C LYS A 77 -12.07 1.34 -7.95
N PHE A 78 -11.78 0.94 -6.72
CA PHE A 78 -11.52 1.82 -5.60
C PHE A 78 -10.15 1.50 -5.02
N GLN A 79 -9.25 2.48 -5.00
CA GLN A 79 -7.92 2.36 -4.41
C GLN A 79 -7.84 3.22 -3.15
N ILE A 80 -7.39 2.63 -2.03
CA ILE A 80 -7.28 3.31 -0.74
C ILE A 80 -5.86 3.84 -0.58
N TYR A 81 -5.74 5.13 -0.28
CA TYR A 81 -4.47 5.78 0.05
C TYR A 81 -4.43 6.05 1.54
N TYR A 82 -3.62 5.29 2.29
CA TYR A 82 -3.42 5.53 3.72
C TYR A 82 -2.14 6.33 3.92
N LEU A 83 -2.29 7.55 4.43
CA LEU A 83 -1.19 8.47 4.65
C LEU A 83 -0.83 8.57 6.13
N SER A 84 0.46 8.64 6.42
CA SER A 84 0.96 8.92 7.77
C SER A 84 2.19 9.81 7.75
N ARG A 85 2.68 10.26 8.91
CA ARG A 85 3.84 11.16 8.97
C ARG A 85 5.14 10.41 8.80
N THR A 86 5.23 9.20 9.35
CA THR A 86 6.48 8.42 9.42
C THR A 86 6.25 6.96 9.08
N HIS A 87 7.32 6.27 8.66
CA HIS A 87 7.28 4.83 8.43
C HIS A 87 6.97 4.02 9.70
N ASN A 88 7.42 4.47 10.87
CA ASN A 88 7.11 3.81 12.14
C ASN A 88 5.60 3.83 12.44
N GLN A 89 4.91 4.92 12.08
CA GLN A 89 3.45 4.95 12.19
C GLN A 89 2.79 4.00 11.19
N LEU A 90 3.29 3.92 9.96
CA LEU A 90 2.77 2.95 8.98
C LEU A 90 2.98 1.50 9.45
N GLN A 91 4.12 1.18 10.07
CA GLN A 91 4.34 -0.14 10.69
C GLN A 91 3.27 -0.45 11.76
N GLN A 92 2.84 0.54 12.56
CA GLN A 92 1.74 0.34 13.51
C GLN A 92 0.42 0.05 12.78
N VAL A 93 0.12 0.74 11.69
CA VAL A 93 -1.08 0.47 10.86
C VAL A 93 -1.05 -0.95 10.30
N ILE A 94 0.10 -1.41 9.84
CA ILE A 94 0.28 -2.78 9.31
C ILE A 94 0.09 -3.81 10.42
N LYS A 95 0.59 -3.54 11.64
CA LYS A 95 0.33 -4.40 12.80
C LYS A 95 -1.16 -4.49 13.13
N GLU A 96 -1.91 -3.39 13.05
CA GLU A 96 -3.37 -3.43 13.22
C GLU A 96 -4.05 -4.19 12.06
N LEU A 97 -3.60 -4.00 10.82
CA LEU A 97 -4.13 -4.71 9.66
C LEU A 97 -3.93 -6.23 9.77
N LYS A 98 -2.76 -6.67 10.27
CA LYS A 98 -2.43 -8.09 10.54
C LYS A 98 -3.37 -8.73 11.58
N LYS A 99 -4.07 -7.95 12.41
CA LYS A 99 -5.08 -8.47 13.36
C LYS A 99 -6.44 -8.72 12.73
N THR A 100 -6.68 -8.23 11.52
CA THR A 100 -7.97 -8.36 10.83
C THR A 100 -7.99 -9.59 9.90
N GLU A 101 -9.18 -10.03 9.52
CA GLU A 101 -9.36 -11.06 8.49
C GLU A 101 -9.22 -10.50 7.06
N TYR A 102 -8.99 -9.20 6.90
CA TYR A 102 -8.82 -8.60 5.59
C TYR A 102 -7.42 -8.89 5.02
N THR A 103 -7.38 -9.43 3.81
CA THR A 103 -6.15 -9.67 3.05
C THR A 103 -6.14 -8.89 1.73
N PRO A 104 -6.24 -7.55 1.75
CA PRO A 104 -6.22 -6.76 0.54
C PRO A 104 -4.87 -6.86 -0.18
N LYS A 105 -4.87 -6.67 -1.50
CA LYS A 105 -3.63 -6.42 -2.24
C LYS A 105 -3.03 -5.11 -1.73
N MET A 106 -1.93 -5.20 -1.00
CA MET A 106 -1.34 -4.03 -0.36
C MET A 106 0.10 -3.78 -0.78
N THR A 107 0.56 -2.54 -0.62
CA THR A 107 1.99 -2.22 -0.66
C THR A 107 2.28 -0.98 0.19
N VAL A 108 3.55 -0.82 0.55
CA VAL A 108 4.05 0.34 1.30
C VAL A 108 5.09 1.06 0.44
N LEU A 109 4.86 2.34 0.14
CA LEU A 109 5.86 3.17 -0.50
C LEU A 109 6.79 3.75 0.53
N GLY A 110 8.07 3.81 0.21
CA GLY A 110 9.09 4.45 1.02
C GLY A 110 10.29 4.92 0.21
N SER A 111 11.19 5.62 0.89
CA SER A 111 12.39 6.16 0.26
C SER A 111 13.42 5.06 0.00
N ARG A 112 14.44 5.38 -0.79
CA ARG A 112 15.61 4.51 -0.97
C ARG A 112 16.37 4.30 0.34
N ASP A 113 16.18 5.14 1.35
CA ASP A 113 16.80 4.96 2.66
C ASP A 113 16.30 3.70 3.37
N HIS A 114 15.02 3.36 3.17
CA HIS A 114 14.41 2.16 3.75
C HIS A 114 14.48 0.94 2.84
N LEU A 115 14.40 1.13 1.51
CA LEU A 115 14.20 0.03 0.55
C LEU A 115 15.47 -0.35 -0.24
N CYS A 116 16.56 0.42 -0.18
CA CYS A 116 17.76 0.09 -0.94
C CYS A 116 18.54 -1.07 -0.29
N VAL A 117 18.79 -2.11 -1.08
CA VAL A 117 19.56 -3.31 -0.67
C VAL A 117 20.92 -3.41 -1.36
N HIS A 118 21.26 -2.47 -2.24
CA HIS A 118 22.56 -2.42 -2.89
C HIS A 118 23.60 -1.85 -1.92
N GLU A 119 24.63 -2.62 -1.57
CA GLU A 119 25.61 -2.29 -0.51
C GLU A 119 26.23 -0.89 -0.65
N GLU A 120 26.74 -0.52 -1.83
CA GLU A 120 27.35 0.81 -2.03
C GLU A 120 26.33 1.96 -1.88
N VAL A 121 25.14 1.82 -2.45
CA VAL A 121 24.11 2.87 -2.45
C VAL A 121 23.47 2.99 -1.06
N LYS A 122 23.30 1.88 -0.35
CA LYS A 122 22.71 1.82 0.98
C LYS A 122 23.53 2.59 2.02
N LYS A 123 24.87 2.55 1.91
CA LYS A 123 25.81 3.24 2.81
C LYS A 123 25.80 4.76 2.68
N ILE A 124 25.21 5.32 1.62
CA ILE A 124 25.14 6.76 1.43
C ILE A 124 24.11 7.34 2.41
N ASN A 125 24.52 8.25 3.29
CA ASN A 125 23.61 8.84 4.29
C ASN A 125 22.73 9.96 3.70
N ASN A 126 23.23 10.68 2.70
CA ASN A 126 22.48 11.78 2.07
C ASN A 126 21.49 11.24 1.03
N THR A 127 20.19 11.50 1.21
CA THR A 127 19.12 11.03 0.31
C THR A 127 19.29 11.51 -1.14
N ILE A 128 19.78 12.73 -1.35
CA ILE A 128 20.01 13.30 -2.70
C ILE A 128 21.14 12.53 -3.39
N SER A 129 22.28 12.39 -2.72
CA SER A 129 23.43 11.62 -3.24
C SER A 129 23.06 10.16 -3.49
N LYS A 130 22.24 9.55 -2.62
CA LYS A 130 21.73 8.18 -2.77
C LYS A 130 20.87 8.05 -4.02
N ASN A 131 19.96 9.00 -4.26
CA ASN A 131 19.11 9.01 -5.45
C ASN A 131 19.94 9.18 -6.73
N ASN A 132 20.93 10.08 -6.73
CA ASN A 132 21.82 10.30 -7.88
C ASN A 132 22.64 9.04 -8.19
N SER A 133 23.30 8.45 -7.19
CA SER A 133 24.10 7.23 -7.35
C SER A 133 23.25 6.05 -7.84
N CYS A 134 22.04 5.89 -7.30
CA CYS A 134 21.08 4.89 -7.79
C CYS A 134 20.74 5.13 -9.26
N GLY A 135 20.42 6.37 -9.63
CA GLY A 135 20.11 6.75 -11.02
C GLY A 135 21.27 6.49 -11.98
N GLU A 136 22.49 6.82 -11.59
CA GLU A 136 23.69 6.54 -12.39
C GLU A 136 23.92 5.04 -12.60
N LYS A 137 23.78 4.25 -11.53
CA LYS A 137 23.94 2.80 -11.62
C LYS A 137 22.90 2.15 -12.52
N ILE A 138 21.68 2.66 -12.50
CA ILE A 138 20.59 2.21 -13.38
C ILE A 138 20.90 2.59 -14.84
N LYS A 139 21.32 3.83 -15.12
CA LYS A 139 21.70 4.26 -16.47
C LYS A 139 22.84 3.42 -17.05
N LYS A 140 23.81 3.05 -16.21
CA LYS A 140 24.94 2.17 -16.58
C LYS A 140 24.59 0.67 -16.55
N ASN A 141 23.33 0.29 -16.27
CA ASN A 141 22.89 -1.09 -16.08
C ASN A 141 23.72 -1.91 -15.07
N SER A 142 24.34 -1.22 -14.10
CA SER A 142 25.24 -1.82 -13.10
C SER A 142 24.53 -2.25 -11.82
N CYS A 143 23.25 -1.90 -11.64
CA CYS A 143 22.47 -2.32 -10.47
C CYS A 143 21.83 -3.69 -10.73
N PHE A 144 22.45 -4.75 -10.22
CA PHE A 144 21.99 -6.14 -10.35
C PHE A 144 20.51 -6.31 -9.92
N TYR A 145 20.14 -5.74 -8.78
CA TYR A 145 18.77 -5.83 -8.25
C TYR A 145 17.73 -5.21 -9.19
N TYR A 146 18.02 -4.05 -9.78
CA TYR A 146 17.09 -3.37 -10.69
C TYR A 146 16.91 -4.12 -12.00
N SER A 147 18.01 -4.63 -12.56
CA SER A 147 17.98 -5.41 -13.81
C SER A 147 17.08 -6.65 -13.69
N ASN A 148 17.04 -7.28 -12.51
CA ASN A 148 16.17 -8.43 -12.25
C ASN A 148 14.71 -8.07 -11.99
N THR A 149 14.38 -6.83 -11.62
CA THR A 149 12.97 -6.40 -11.44
C THR A 149 12.17 -6.45 -12.75
N LYS A 150 12.84 -6.48 -13.91
CA LYS A 150 12.20 -6.65 -15.22
C LYS A 150 11.76 -8.09 -15.51
N LYS A 151 12.18 -9.05 -14.68
CA LYS A 151 11.82 -10.47 -14.80
C LYS A 151 10.62 -10.75 -13.89
N ASP A 152 9.71 -11.60 -14.35
CA ASP A 152 8.57 -12.08 -13.55
C ASP A 152 9.04 -13.08 -12.47
N ILE A 153 9.69 -12.55 -11.44
CA ILE A 153 10.18 -13.32 -10.30
C ILE A 153 9.06 -13.36 -9.24
N LYS A 154 8.60 -14.57 -8.90
CA LYS A 154 7.71 -14.77 -7.76
C LYS A 154 8.48 -14.52 -6.47
N ILE A 155 8.08 -13.49 -5.73
CA ILE A 155 8.63 -13.20 -4.40
C ILE A 155 7.75 -13.89 -3.37
N GLY A 156 8.36 -14.66 -2.47
CA GLY A 156 7.67 -15.30 -1.33
C GLY A 156 7.32 -14.28 -0.25
N LEU A 157 6.45 -13.32 -0.57
CA LEU A 157 6.00 -12.26 0.32
C LEU A 157 4.66 -12.64 0.96
N ASN A 158 4.51 -12.36 2.26
CA ASN A 158 3.24 -12.50 2.96
C ASN A 158 2.18 -11.60 2.33
N ALA A 159 0.89 -11.96 2.50
CA ALA A 159 -0.21 -11.12 1.99
C ALA A 159 -0.19 -9.71 2.60
N ILE A 160 0.11 -9.61 3.89
CA ILE A 160 0.31 -8.35 4.61
C ILE A 160 1.76 -8.28 5.08
N PHE A 161 2.46 -7.22 4.70
CA PHE A 161 3.88 -7.06 4.95
C PHE A 161 4.23 -5.61 5.29
N ASP A 162 5.28 -5.44 6.08
CA ASP A 162 5.92 -4.15 6.30
C ASP A 162 7.08 -3.88 5.34
N ILE A 163 7.65 -2.67 5.46
CA ILE A 163 8.70 -2.18 4.57
C ILE A 163 10.02 -2.98 4.71
N GLU A 164 10.27 -3.57 5.87
CA GLU A 164 11.47 -4.35 6.13
C GLU A 164 11.31 -5.78 5.61
N GLU A 165 10.14 -6.39 5.84
CA GLU A 165 9.77 -7.70 5.30
C GLU A 165 9.89 -7.73 3.76
N VAL A 166 9.37 -6.72 3.06
CA VAL A 166 9.50 -6.65 1.59
C VAL A 166 10.94 -6.43 1.13
N ALA A 167 11.71 -5.61 1.85
CA ALA A 167 13.12 -5.38 1.53
C ALA A 167 13.95 -6.66 1.66
N GLN A 168 13.71 -7.44 2.72
CA GLN A 168 14.39 -8.71 2.96
C GLN A 168 13.99 -9.78 1.93
N ALA A 169 12.69 -9.93 1.64
CA ALA A 169 12.21 -10.88 0.65
C ALA A 169 12.76 -10.57 -0.75
N CYS A 170 12.76 -9.30 -1.16
CA CYS A 170 13.34 -8.86 -2.42
C CYS A 170 14.85 -9.07 -2.47
N ARG A 171 15.57 -8.85 -1.36
CA ARG A 171 17.02 -9.14 -1.27
C ARG A 171 17.30 -10.62 -1.52
N ALA A 172 16.55 -11.52 -0.88
CA ALA A 172 16.68 -12.96 -1.05
C ALA A 172 16.44 -13.40 -2.51
N CYS A 173 15.47 -12.78 -3.18
CA CYS A 173 15.14 -13.04 -4.58
C CYS A 173 15.98 -12.21 -5.58
N SER A 174 16.96 -11.43 -5.13
CA SER A 174 17.79 -10.56 -5.98
C SER A 174 17.00 -9.54 -6.83
N VAL A 175 15.88 -9.04 -6.31
CA VAL A 175 15.02 -8.03 -6.93
C VAL A 175 15.16 -6.69 -6.21
N CYS A 176 15.06 -5.56 -6.93
CA CYS A 176 15.08 -4.24 -6.30
C CYS A 176 13.78 -3.96 -5.54
N PRO A 177 13.82 -3.83 -4.20
CA PRO A 177 12.59 -3.61 -3.41
C PRO A 177 11.93 -2.28 -3.77
N PHE A 178 12.72 -1.23 -4.01
CA PHE A 178 12.21 0.11 -4.31
C PHE A 178 11.33 0.14 -5.57
N TYR A 179 11.74 -0.53 -6.65
CA TYR A 179 10.94 -0.60 -7.87
C TYR A 179 9.85 -1.66 -7.79
N TYR A 180 10.07 -2.74 -7.04
CA TYR A 180 9.07 -3.78 -6.83
C TYR A 180 7.82 -3.24 -6.13
N VAL A 181 7.96 -2.52 -5.00
CA VAL A 181 6.79 -1.96 -4.28
C VAL A 181 6.01 -0.94 -5.10
N ARG A 182 6.67 -0.26 -6.05
CA ARG A 182 6.06 0.68 -6.99
C ARG A 182 5.26 -0.03 -8.07
N HIS A 183 5.78 -1.13 -8.61
CA HIS A 183 5.02 -1.97 -9.52
C HIS A 183 3.78 -2.57 -8.83
N LEU A 184 3.91 -3.00 -7.56
CA LEU A 184 2.76 -3.44 -6.77
C LEU A 184 1.71 -2.33 -6.58
N ALA A 185 2.13 -1.07 -6.48
CA ALA A 185 1.22 0.06 -6.25
C ALA A 185 0.25 0.30 -7.40
N GLU A 186 0.59 -0.09 -8.63
CA GLU A 186 -0.29 0.04 -9.80
C GLU A 186 -1.60 -0.76 -9.66
N ASN A 187 -1.55 -1.86 -8.92
CA ASN A 187 -2.68 -2.80 -8.75
C ASN A 187 -3.05 -3.02 -7.27
N ALA A 188 -2.51 -2.21 -6.36
CA ALA A 188 -2.81 -2.32 -4.93
C ALA A 188 -4.20 -1.78 -4.62
N GLU A 189 -4.96 -2.52 -3.81
CA GLU A 189 -6.24 -2.09 -3.24
C GLU A 189 -6.03 -1.09 -2.10
N ILE A 190 -4.94 -1.24 -1.34
CA ILE A 190 -4.51 -0.28 -0.31
C ILE A 190 -3.03 0.05 -0.42
N LEU A 191 -2.73 1.35 -0.44
CA LEU A 191 -1.39 1.91 -0.59
C LEU A 191 -1.04 2.73 0.65
N LEU A 192 -0.03 2.28 1.40
CA LEU A 192 0.46 2.96 2.60
C LEU A 192 1.67 3.81 2.21
N MET A 193 1.66 5.11 2.53
CA MET A 193 2.80 5.99 2.24
C MET A 193 2.90 7.17 3.21
N PRO A 194 4.08 7.77 3.39
CA PRO A 194 4.17 9.01 4.14
C PRO A 194 3.58 10.21 3.36
N TYR A 195 3.12 11.25 4.06
CA TYR A 195 2.43 12.41 3.46
C TYR A 195 3.20 13.06 2.30
N ASN A 196 4.53 13.08 2.36
CA ASN A 196 5.38 13.70 1.33
C ASN A 196 5.26 13.04 -0.05
N TYR A 197 4.78 11.81 -0.16
CA TYR A 197 4.54 11.15 -1.44
C TYR A 197 3.27 11.64 -2.15
N LEU A 198 2.33 12.22 -1.41
CA LEU A 198 1.13 12.84 -1.97
C LEU A 198 1.29 14.36 -2.15
N ILE A 199 1.90 15.03 -1.16
CA ILE A 199 1.93 16.49 -1.09
C ILE A 199 3.08 17.10 -1.90
N ASP A 200 4.28 16.49 -1.90
CA ASP A 200 5.43 17.04 -2.63
C ASP A 200 5.32 16.70 -4.13
N PRO A 201 5.21 17.71 -5.02
CA PRO A 201 5.11 17.48 -6.46
C PRO A 201 6.24 16.63 -7.02
N ARG A 202 7.46 16.76 -6.47
CA ARG A 202 8.64 16.02 -6.94
C ARG A 202 8.51 14.52 -6.70
N ASN A 203 7.93 14.14 -5.56
CA ASN A 203 7.69 12.73 -5.22
C ASN A 203 6.47 12.19 -5.96
N ARG A 204 5.49 13.04 -6.28
CA ARG A 204 4.29 12.67 -7.03
C ARG A 204 4.57 12.37 -8.50
N THR A 205 5.41 13.16 -9.18
CA THR A 205 5.77 12.95 -10.59
C THR A 205 6.91 11.96 -10.80
N SER A 206 7.69 11.68 -9.77
CA SER A 206 8.69 10.61 -9.79
C SER A 206 8.06 9.21 -9.59
N ASN A 207 6.72 9.10 -9.55
CA ASN A 207 5.96 7.85 -9.39
C ASN A 207 5.71 7.14 -10.71
#